data_AF-A0A7W2XXP8-F1
#
_entry.id   AF-A0A7W2XXP8-F1
#
_cell.length_a   1.000
_cell.length_b   1.000
_cell.length_c   1.000
_cell.angle_alpha   90.00
_cell.angle_beta   90.00
_cell.angle_gamma   90.00
#
_symmetry.space_group_name_H-M   'P 1'
#
loop_
_entity.id
_entity.type
_entity.pdbx_description
1 polymer ?
#
loop_
_entity_poly.entity_id
_entity_poly.type
_entity_poly.pdbx_seq_one_letter_code
_entity_poly.pdbx_strand_id
1 'polypeptide(L)'
;MLATTHWHLRQPVRRVNQHFNQLKIAQALYKTFMGKISQGWDFIGYYFTGKHLTVTAKTLEKHALHYRQFYEQLSVKKASLSKVACSLGRYVKRWQRWSAVGLQLMFIEHALYIEHEITFHIYFAKTFE
;
A
#
# COMPACT_ATOMS: atom_id res chain seq x y z
N MET A 1 15.27 -9.20 2.60
CA MET A 1 16.01 -9.81 3.73
C MET A 1 16.44 -8.69 4.66
N LEU A 2 16.38 -8.90 5.97
CA LEU A 2 16.87 -7.93 6.96
C LEU A 2 18.05 -8.56 7.72
N ALA A 3 19.08 -7.77 8.00
CA ALA A 3 20.23 -8.21 8.78
C ALA A 3 20.85 -7.02 9.53
N THR A 4 21.58 -7.32 10.59
CA THR A 4 22.29 -6.34 11.41
C THR A 4 23.40 -5.62 10.65
N THR A 5 24.04 -6.29 9.71
CA THR A 5 25.12 -5.72 8.88
C THR A 5 24.98 -6.15 7.43
N HIS A 6 25.56 -5.36 6.53
CA HIS A 6 25.60 -5.68 5.10
C HIS A 6 26.39 -6.97 4.81
N TRP A 7 27.37 -7.31 5.66
CA TRP A 7 28.17 -8.53 5.52
C TRP A 7 27.33 -9.81 5.67
N HIS A 8 26.39 -9.81 6.62
CA HIS A 8 25.48 -10.93 6.84
C HIS A 8 24.54 -11.18 5.65
N LEU A 9 24.31 -10.18 4.78
CA LEU A 9 23.47 -10.33 3.59
C LEU A 9 24.21 -10.97 2.40
N ARG A 10 25.55 -11.02 2.39
CA ARG A 10 26.31 -11.51 1.22
C ARG A 10 25.99 -12.95 0.85
N GLN A 11 26.01 -13.86 1.82
CA GLN A 11 25.76 -15.29 1.57
C GLN A 11 24.28 -15.55 1.19
N PRO A 12 23.28 -15.03 1.92
CA PRO A 12 21.88 -15.16 1.52
C PRO A 12 21.58 -14.59 0.13
N VAL A 13 22.07 -13.39 -0.18
CA VAL A 13 21.86 -12.75 -1.50
C VAL A 13 22.50 -13.58 -2.61
N ARG A 14 23.72 -14.08 -2.40
CA ARG A 14 24.39 -14.97 -3.36
C ARG A 14 23.56 -16.24 -3.63
N ARG A 15 23.00 -16.86 -2.59
CA ARG A 15 22.18 -18.07 -2.74
C ARG A 15 20.87 -17.79 -3.50
N VAL A 16 20.21 -16.68 -3.22
CA VAL A 16 19.02 -16.25 -3.99
C VAL A 16 19.37 -16.02 -5.46
N ASN A 17 20.50 -15.37 -5.75
CA ASN A 17 20.94 -15.12 -7.12
C ASN A 17 21.30 -16.42 -7.85
N GLN A 18 21.87 -17.41 -7.16
CA GLN A 18 22.12 -18.73 -7.73
C GLN A 18 20.82 -19.43 -8.15
N HIS A 19 19.77 -19.36 -7.31
CA HIS A 19 18.46 -19.91 -7.67
C HIS A 19 17.80 -19.15 -8.82
N PHE A 20 17.89 -17.82 -8.84
CA PHE A 20 17.41 -17.03 -9.98
C PHE A 20 18.11 -17.42 -11.28
N ASN A 21 19.43 -17.61 -11.27
CA ASN A 21 20.18 -18.06 -12.43
C ASN A 21 19.75 -19.47 -12.89
N GLN A 22 19.53 -20.41 -11.95
CA GLN A 22 19.02 -21.75 -12.27
C GLN A 22 17.65 -21.67 -12.96
N LEU A 23 16.79 -20.75 -12.52
CA LEU A 23 15.48 -20.50 -13.11
C LEU A 23 15.51 -19.60 -14.36
N LYS A 24 16.68 -19.13 -14.78
CA LYS A 24 16.88 -18.16 -15.89
C LYS A 24 16.10 -16.85 -15.70
N ILE A 25 15.96 -16.40 -14.45
CA ILE A 25 15.28 -15.17 -14.07
C ILE A 25 16.33 -14.09 -13.77
N ALA A 26 16.23 -12.95 -14.45
CA ALA A 26 17.05 -11.77 -14.14
C ALA A 26 16.34 -10.87 -13.12
N GLN A 27 17.12 -10.27 -12.21
CA GLN A 27 16.60 -9.22 -11.34
C GLN A 27 16.48 -7.90 -12.10
N ALA A 28 15.43 -7.14 -11.83
CA ALA A 28 15.28 -5.79 -12.34
C ALA A 28 16.12 -4.83 -11.47
N LEU A 29 17.26 -4.34 -11.99
CA LEU A 29 18.21 -3.48 -11.27
C LEU A 29 17.55 -2.24 -10.64
N TYR A 30 16.57 -1.64 -11.32
CA TYR A 30 15.84 -0.46 -10.83
C TYR A 30 14.81 -0.78 -9.72
N LYS A 31 14.48 -2.06 -9.51
CA LYS A 31 13.57 -2.53 -8.44
C LYS A 31 14.30 -3.19 -7.28
N THR A 32 15.57 -3.57 -7.47
CA THR A 32 16.38 -4.17 -6.42
C THR A 32 17.09 -3.07 -5.64
N PHE A 33 16.76 -2.96 -4.36
CA PHE A 33 17.44 -2.07 -3.43
C PHE A 33 18.16 -2.87 -2.35
N MET A 34 19.43 -2.53 -2.12
CA MET A 34 20.24 -3.03 -1.00
C MET A 34 20.81 -1.83 -0.27
N GLY A 35 20.27 -1.54 0.91
CA GLY A 35 20.66 -0.37 1.68
C GLY A 35 20.23 -0.46 3.13
N LYS A 36 20.39 0.64 3.86
CA LYS A 36 19.99 0.72 5.27
C LYS A 36 18.48 0.87 5.37
N ILE A 37 17.87 0.23 6.36
CA ILE A 37 16.42 0.34 6.64
C ILE A 37 16.00 1.80 6.88
N SER A 38 16.90 2.62 7.44
CA SER A 38 16.67 4.05 7.68
C SER A 38 16.42 4.88 6.42
N GLN A 39 16.81 4.38 5.23
CA GLN A 39 16.50 5.04 3.95
C GLN A 39 15.06 4.80 3.49
N GLY A 40 14.35 3.90 4.18
CA GLY A 40 12.98 3.55 3.88
C GLY A 40 12.83 2.62 2.68
N TRP A 41 11.77 1.83 2.68
CA TRP A 41 11.40 1.02 1.52
C TRP A 41 9.92 0.66 1.52
N ASP A 42 9.38 0.44 0.32
CA ASP A 42 8.00 0.02 0.10
C ASP A 42 7.88 -1.52 0.17
N PHE A 43 6.97 -2.00 1.00
CA PHE A 43 6.64 -3.42 1.12
C PHE A 43 5.13 -3.65 1.23
N ILE A 44 4.55 -4.37 0.27
CA ILE A 44 3.12 -4.78 0.26
C ILE A 44 2.18 -3.58 0.53
N GLY A 45 2.54 -2.40 0.02
CA GLY A 45 1.75 -1.18 0.17
C GLY A 45 1.98 -0.39 1.46
N TYR A 46 2.98 -0.77 2.25
CA TYR A 46 3.48 -0.01 3.40
C TYR A 46 4.86 0.57 3.14
N TYR A 47 5.15 1.72 3.73
CA TYR A 47 6.47 2.34 3.76
C TYR A 47 7.08 2.09 5.14
N PHE A 48 8.30 1.55 5.18
CA PHE A 48 8.97 1.20 6.43
C PHE A 48 10.35 1.83 6.54
N THR A 49 10.61 2.56 7.62
CA THR A 49 11.89 3.25 7.90
C THR A 49 12.62 2.71 9.14
N GLY A 50 12.21 1.54 9.67
CA GLY A 50 12.80 0.95 10.86
C GLY A 50 12.13 1.38 12.15
N LYS A 51 11.70 2.64 12.23
CA LYS A 51 10.98 3.22 13.38
C LYS A 51 9.50 3.46 13.09
N HIS A 52 9.17 3.73 11.83
CA HIS A 52 7.82 4.06 11.40
C HIS A 52 7.36 3.11 10.30
N LEU A 53 6.08 2.75 10.38
CA LEU A 53 5.36 2.01 9.35
C LEU A 53 4.13 2.82 8.96
N THR A 54 4.01 3.18 7.69
CA THR A 54 2.85 3.93 7.18
C THR A 54 2.33 3.27 5.91
N VAL A 55 1.11 3.60 5.48
CA VAL A 55 0.63 3.22 4.14
C VAL A 55 1.36 4.08 3.11
N THR A 56 1.83 3.49 2.00
CA THR A 56 2.52 4.27 0.96
C THR A 56 1.56 5.22 0.25
N ALA A 57 2.05 6.38 -0.20
CA ALA A 57 1.28 7.31 -1.03
C ALA A 57 0.66 6.59 -2.26
N LYS A 58 1.45 5.73 -2.92
CA LYS A 58 1.00 4.91 -4.04
C LYS A 58 -0.18 4.00 -3.70
N THR A 59 -0.26 3.50 -2.47
CA THR A 59 -1.39 2.65 -2.02
C THR A 59 -2.64 3.50 -1.77
N LEU A 60 -2.48 4.70 -1.22
CA LEU A 60 -3.57 5.66 -1.05
C LEU A 60 -4.14 6.12 -2.40
N GLU A 61 -3.27 6.48 -3.35
CA GLU A 61 -3.66 6.85 -4.71
C GLU A 61 -4.45 5.74 -5.41
N LYS A 62 -3.95 4.50 -5.33
CA LYS A 62 -4.65 3.32 -5.88
C LYS A 62 -6.00 3.08 -5.20
N HIS A 63 -6.09 3.30 -3.90
CA HIS A 63 -7.37 3.20 -3.19
C HIS A 63 -8.38 4.21 -3.72
N ALA A 64 -7.99 5.49 -3.83
CA ALA A 64 -8.84 6.55 -4.36
C ALA A 64 -9.28 6.26 -5.80
N LEU A 65 -8.34 5.82 -6.66
CA LEU A 65 -8.63 5.44 -8.04
C LEU A 65 -9.63 4.28 -8.12
N HIS A 66 -9.41 3.20 -7.36
CA HIS A 66 -10.32 2.06 -7.35
C HIS A 66 -11.69 2.40 -6.78
N TYR A 67 -11.75 3.27 -5.75
CA TYR A 67 -13.01 3.75 -5.21
C TYR A 67 -13.84 4.47 -6.28
N ARG A 68 -13.21 5.39 -7.03
CA ARG A 68 -13.84 6.12 -8.13
C ARG A 68 -14.34 5.17 -9.22
N GLN A 69 -13.47 4.28 -9.71
CA GLN A 69 -13.83 3.31 -10.74
C GLN A 69 -14.98 2.40 -10.29
N PHE A 70 -14.99 2.00 -9.02
CA PHE A 70 -16.05 1.15 -8.48
C PHE A 70 -17.38 1.90 -8.41
N TYR A 71 -17.37 3.17 -8.03
CA TYR A 71 -18.56 4.03 -8.09
C TYR A 71 -19.08 4.15 -9.53
N GLU A 72 -18.22 4.50 -10.49
CA GLU A 72 -18.58 4.64 -11.91
C GLU A 72 -19.20 3.35 -12.47
N GLN A 73 -18.61 2.19 -12.16
CA GLN A 73 -19.14 0.88 -12.57
C GLN A 73 -20.53 0.58 -11.98
N LEU A 74 -20.78 0.96 -10.73
CA LEU A 74 -22.08 0.77 -10.10
C LEU A 74 -23.15 1.72 -10.70
N SER A 75 -22.75 2.94 -11.04
CA SER A 75 -23.59 3.92 -11.72
C SER A 75 -23.99 3.47 -13.12
N VAL A 76 -23.05 2.94 -13.91
CA VAL A 76 -23.33 2.36 -15.25
C VAL A 76 -24.32 1.19 -15.16
N LYS A 77 -24.24 0.38 -14.09
CA LYS A 77 -25.16 -0.75 -13.85
C LYS A 77 -26.54 -0.32 -13.33
N LYS A 78 -26.83 0.99 -13.27
CA LYS A 78 -28.10 1.56 -12.77
C LYS A 78 -28.53 0.97 -11.42
N ALA A 79 -27.55 0.68 -10.54
CA ALA A 79 -27.85 0.19 -9.21
C ALA A 79 -28.59 1.27 -8.40
N SER A 80 -29.51 0.87 -7.53
CA SER A 80 -30.17 1.83 -6.63
C SER A 80 -29.15 2.48 -5.70
N LEU A 81 -29.38 3.74 -5.32
CA LEU A 81 -28.47 4.52 -4.46
C LEU A 81 -28.10 3.78 -3.17
N SER A 82 -29.07 3.09 -2.55
CA SER A 82 -28.83 2.25 -1.36
C SER A 82 -27.86 1.09 -1.62
N LYS A 83 -27.99 0.39 -2.76
CA LYS A 83 -27.07 -0.69 -3.15
C LYS A 83 -25.67 -0.15 -3.47
N VAL A 84 -25.57 1.03 -4.08
CA VAL A 84 -24.30 1.71 -4.34
C VAL A 84 -23.60 2.02 -3.02
N ALA A 85 -24.28 2.72 -2.11
CA ALA A 85 -23.74 3.10 -0.80
C ALA A 85 -23.30 1.88 0.02
N CYS A 86 -24.12 0.82 0.09
CA CYS A 86 -23.78 -0.41 0.80
C CYS A 86 -22.55 -1.12 0.20
N SER A 87 -22.41 -1.11 -1.12
CA SER A 87 -21.28 -1.75 -1.80
C SER A 87 -19.97 -0.99 -1.61
N LEU A 88 -20.01 0.35 -1.73
CA LEU A 88 -18.86 1.21 -1.46
C LEU A 88 -18.43 1.16 0.01
N GLY A 89 -19.39 1.23 0.94
CA GLY A 89 -19.11 1.12 2.38
C GLY A 89 -18.43 -0.21 2.74
N ARG A 90 -18.87 -1.33 2.14
CA ARG A 90 -18.20 -2.64 2.32
C ARG A 90 -16.79 -2.68 1.72
N TYR A 91 -16.55 -1.99 0.62
CA TYR A 91 -15.20 -1.88 0.05
C TYR A 91 -14.28 -1.08 0.99
N VAL A 92 -14.71 0.10 1.42
CA VAL A 92 -13.94 0.98 2.32
C VAL A 92 -13.61 0.25 3.62
N LYS A 93 -14.59 -0.39 4.26
CA LYS A 93 -14.35 -1.17 5.50
C LYS A 93 -13.32 -2.29 5.32
N ARG A 94 -13.34 -3.00 4.18
CA ARG A 94 -12.34 -4.04 3.90
C ARG A 94 -10.94 -3.45 3.70
N TRP A 95 -10.85 -2.33 3.01
CA TRP A 95 -9.57 -1.64 2.79
C TRP A 95 -9.00 -1.06 4.11
N GLN A 96 -9.85 -0.45 4.93
CA GLN A 96 -9.51 0.03 6.27
C GLN A 96 -9.04 -1.13 7.18
N ARG A 97 -9.74 -2.26 7.16
CA ARG A 97 -9.31 -3.44 7.93
C ARG A 97 -7.96 -3.97 7.47
N TRP A 98 -7.75 -4.07 6.16
CA TRP A 98 -6.48 -4.52 5.59
C TRP A 98 -5.32 -3.59 5.97
N SER A 99 -5.52 -2.27 5.85
CA SER A 99 -4.51 -1.26 6.19
C SER A 99 -4.22 -1.21 7.70
N ALA A 100 -5.26 -1.22 8.52
CA ALA A 100 -5.13 -1.19 9.98
C ALA A 100 -4.40 -2.43 10.52
N VAL A 101 -4.70 -3.62 10.00
CA VAL A 101 -4.02 -4.86 10.46
C VAL A 101 -2.52 -4.80 10.17
N GLY A 102 -2.09 -4.25 9.03
CA GLY A 102 -0.66 -4.11 8.77
C GLY A 102 0.02 -3.07 9.65
N LEU A 103 -0.67 -1.97 9.99
CA LEU A 103 -0.14 -0.92 10.87
C LEU A 103 -0.11 -1.34 12.35
N GLN A 104 -1.11 -2.11 12.81
CA GLN A 104 -1.20 -2.59 14.20
C GLN A 104 -0.04 -3.51 14.59
N LEU A 105 0.66 -4.12 13.63
CA LEU A 105 1.80 -5.00 13.87
C LEU A 105 3.09 -4.25 14.34
N MET A 106 3.10 -2.91 14.39
CA MET A 106 4.28 -2.12 14.85
C MET A 106 3.99 -1.00 15.88
N PHE A 107 2.82 -1.03 16.54
CA PHE A 107 2.33 -0.19 17.66
C PHE A 107 1.74 1.23 17.40
N ILE A 108 0.55 1.38 18.02
CA ILE A 108 -0.16 2.53 18.63
C ILE A 108 0.51 3.91 18.49
N GLU A 109 -0.09 4.76 17.66
CA GLU A 109 -0.53 6.16 17.88
C GLU A 109 -0.70 6.81 16.50
N HIS A 110 -1.69 7.69 16.33
CA HIS A 110 -2.15 8.29 15.07
C HIS A 110 -3.16 7.48 14.23
N ALA A 111 -4.26 7.06 14.87
CA ALA A 111 -5.49 6.71 14.16
C ALA A 111 -6.31 7.93 13.66
N LEU A 112 -5.84 9.17 13.84
CA LEU A 112 -6.64 10.38 13.60
C LEU A 112 -6.40 11.08 12.24
N TYR A 113 -5.40 10.67 11.46
CA TYR A 113 -5.06 11.39 10.22
C TYR A 113 -5.82 10.89 8.97
N ILE A 114 -6.40 9.69 9.01
CA ILE A 114 -6.99 9.06 7.82
C ILE A 114 -8.43 9.56 7.52
N GLU A 115 -9.17 10.06 8.52
CA GLU A 115 -10.55 10.54 8.28
C GLU A 115 -10.60 11.93 7.61
N HIS A 116 -9.62 12.81 7.89
CA HIS A 116 -9.63 14.16 7.34
C HIS A 116 -9.19 14.23 5.87
N GLU A 117 -8.23 13.40 5.44
CA GLU A 117 -7.67 13.48 4.08
C GLU A 117 -8.57 12.79 3.03
N ILE A 118 -9.23 11.69 3.42
CA ILE A 118 -10.24 11.02 2.57
C ILE A 118 -11.46 11.92 2.40
N THR A 119 -11.85 12.66 3.43
CA THR A 119 -12.92 13.66 3.33
C THR A 119 -12.47 14.81 2.40
N PHE A 120 -11.27 15.36 2.56
CA PHE A 120 -10.81 16.47 1.72
C PHE A 120 -10.74 16.12 0.22
N HIS A 121 -10.28 14.93 -0.16
CA HIS A 121 -10.24 14.53 -1.57
C HIS A 121 -11.62 14.21 -2.17
N ILE A 122 -12.57 13.70 -1.37
CA ILE A 122 -13.94 13.46 -1.84
C ILE A 122 -14.69 14.79 -2.05
N TYR A 123 -14.40 15.83 -1.26
CA TYR A 123 -15.04 17.14 -1.42
C TYR A 123 -14.40 18.01 -2.52
N PHE A 124 -13.08 17.92 -2.78
CA PHE A 124 -12.42 18.74 -3.82
C PHE A 124 -12.74 18.29 -5.26
N ALA A 125 -13.14 17.04 -5.46
CA ALA A 125 -13.59 16.54 -6.77
C ALA A 125 -14.97 17.09 -7.20
N LYS A 126 -15.62 17.93 -6.37
CA LYS A 126 -16.92 18.57 -6.64
C LYS A 126 -16.82 20.07 -6.95
N THR A 127 -15.63 20.68 -6.92
CA THR A 127 -15.44 22.13 -7.09
C THR A 127 -14.74 22.57 -8.38
N PHE A 128 -14.62 21.66 -9.36
CA PHE A 128 -14.22 22.00 -10.73
C PHE A 128 -15.14 21.30 -11.73
N GLU A 129 -16.40 21.71 -11.72
CA GLU A 129 -17.24 21.86 -12.93
C GLU A 129 -17.35 23.35 -13.26
#